data_AF-A0A7Z7YN70-F1
#
_entry.id   AF-A0A7Z7YN70-F1
#
_cell.length_a   1.000
_cell.length_b   1.000
_cell.length_c   1.000
_cell.angle_alpha   90.00
_cell.angle_beta   90.00
_cell.angle_gamma   90.00
#
_symmetry.space_group_name_H-M   'P 1'
#
loop_
_entity.id
_entity.type
_entity.pdbx_description
1 polymer ?
#
loop_
_entity_poly.entity_id
_entity_poly.type
_entity_poly.pdbx_seq_one_letter_code
_entity_poly.pdbx_strand_id
1 'polypeptide(L)'
;MESLSEGTTAGYQQIHDGIIHLVDSARTETVRSVNALMTATYWEIGRRIVEFEQGGEAKAAYGAQLIDRLSQDLSRRYKRGFSKQNLRQMRVFYLYFQYIEIHQTVSGEFKQQGNWQTLSAESLK
;
A
#
# COMPACT_ATOMS: atom_id res chain seq x y z
N MET A 1 -57.26 -14.30 -19.20
CA MET A 1 -56.95 -13.32 -18.13
C MET A 1 -55.58 -13.59 -17.49
N GLU A 2 -55.07 -14.83 -17.54
CA GLU A 2 -53.70 -15.23 -17.13
C GLU A 2 -52.54 -14.46 -17.79
N SER A 3 -52.60 -14.20 -19.11
CA SER A 3 -51.42 -13.75 -19.88
C SER A 3 -50.93 -12.32 -19.59
N LEU A 4 -51.77 -11.47 -19.00
CA LEU A 4 -51.39 -10.11 -18.62
C LEU A 4 -50.65 -10.08 -17.27
N SER A 5 -50.87 -11.07 -16.40
CA SER A 5 -50.25 -11.19 -15.07
C SER A 5 -48.78 -11.63 -15.16
N GLU A 6 -48.47 -12.57 -16.06
CA GLU A 6 -47.09 -13.06 -16.26
C GLU A 6 -46.17 -11.98 -16.84
N GLY A 7 -46.67 -11.18 -17.79
CA GLY A 7 -45.89 -10.08 -18.40
C GLY A 7 -45.52 -8.98 -17.41
N THR A 8 -46.43 -8.62 -16.49
CA THR A 8 -46.14 -7.63 -15.44
C THR A 8 -45.17 -8.17 -14.39
N THR A 9 -45.27 -9.45 -14.04
CA THR A 9 -44.36 -10.10 -13.08
C THR A 9 -42.94 -10.21 -13.66
N ALA A 10 -42.80 -10.59 -14.93
CA ALA A 10 -41.51 -10.64 -15.61
C ALA A 10 -40.86 -9.25 -15.74
N GLY A 11 -41.63 -8.22 -16.10
CA GLY A 11 -41.13 -6.84 -16.18
C GLY A 11 -40.69 -6.29 -14.81
N TYR A 12 -41.44 -6.60 -13.75
CA TYR A 12 -41.06 -6.24 -12.39
C TYR A 12 -39.76 -6.94 -11.96
N GLN A 13 -39.64 -8.25 -12.19
CA GLN A 13 -38.44 -9.02 -11.85
C GLN A 13 -37.20 -8.47 -12.57
N GLN A 14 -37.34 -8.09 -13.84
CA GLN A 14 -36.26 -7.50 -14.62
C GLN A 14 -35.77 -6.16 -14.03
N ILE A 15 -36.69 -5.27 -13.63
CA ILE A 15 -36.33 -4.00 -13.00
C ILE A 15 -35.73 -4.24 -11.61
N HIS A 16 -36.32 -5.14 -10.83
CA HIS A 16 -35.83 -5.53 -9.52
C HIS A 16 -34.37 -6.03 -9.58
N ASP A 17 -34.08 -6.97 -10.47
CA ASP A 17 -32.73 -7.54 -10.63
C ASP A 17 -31.75 -6.50 -11.16
N GLY A 18 -32.21 -5.63 -12.08
CA GLY A 18 -31.41 -4.49 -12.55
C GLY A 18 -31.02 -3.53 -11.42
N ILE A 19 -31.94 -3.22 -10.51
CA ILE A 19 -31.66 -2.36 -9.34
C ILE A 19 -30.68 -3.05 -8.39
N ILE A 20 -30.84 -4.34 -8.10
CA ILE A 20 -29.91 -5.09 -7.27
C ILE A 20 -28.50 -5.06 -7.87
N HIS A 21 -28.37 -5.40 -9.16
CA HIS A 21 -27.09 -5.39 -9.83
C HIS A 21 -26.42 -4.01 -9.82
N LEU A 22 -27.20 -2.94 -9.99
CA LEU A 22 -26.69 -1.57 -9.93
C LEU A 22 -26.15 -1.24 -8.53
N VAL A 23 -26.90 -1.57 -7.47
CA VAL A 23 -26.50 -1.31 -6.08
C VAL A 23 -25.27 -2.12 -5.69
N ASP A 24 -25.23 -3.40 -6.06
CA ASP A 24 -24.10 -4.28 -5.74
C ASP A 24 -22.82 -3.86 -6.46
N SER A 25 -22.94 -3.45 -7.73
CA SER A 25 -21.82 -2.91 -8.50
C SER A 25 -21.30 -1.62 -7.88
N ALA A 26 -22.19 -0.69 -7.51
CA ALA A 26 -21.81 0.56 -6.88
C ALA A 26 -21.13 0.35 -5.52
N ARG A 27 -21.62 -0.59 -4.70
CA ARG A 27 -21.02 -0.94 -3.42
C ARG A 27 -19.63 -1.54 -3.61
N THR A 28 -19.49 -2.47 -4.55
CA THR A 28 -18.21 -3.12 -4.85
C THR A 28 -17.17 -2.10 -5.28
N GLU A 29 -17.55 -1.19 -6.19
CA GLU A 29 -16.62 -0.18 -6.70
C GLU A 29 -16.25 0.84 -5.63
N THR A 30 -17.21 1.24 -4.79
CA THR A 30 -16.95 2.11 -3.64
C THR A 30 -15.93 1.48 -2.69
N VAL A 31 -16.10 0.21 -2.34
CA VAL A 31 -15.17 -0.51 -1.46
C VAL A 31 -13.78 -0.61 -2.09
N ARG A 32 -13.68 -0.90 -3.38
CA ARG A 32 -12.39 -0.97 -4.09
C ARG A 32 -11.66 0.37 -4.06
N SER A 33 -12.36 1.45 -4.42
CA SER A 33 -11.80 2.80 -4.44
C SER A 33 -11.33 3.23 -3.05
N VAL A 34 -12.16 3.01 -2.03
CA VAL A 34 -11.82 3.30 -0.63
C VAL A 34 -10.60 2.48 -0.19
N ASN A 35 -10.57 1.18 -0.47
CA ASN A 35 -9.45 0.32 -0.09
C ASN A 35 -8.13 0.76 -0.74
N ALA A 36 -8.16 1.18 -2.01
CA ALA A 36 -6.99 1.71 -2.69
C ALA A 36 -6.47 3.00 -2.02
N LEU A 37 -7.36 3.96 -1.77
CA LEU A 37 -7.01 5.21 -1.10
C LEU A 37 -6.49 4.98 0.33
N MET A 38 -7.15 4.09 1.08
CA MET A 38 -6.74 3.77 2.46
C MET A 38 -5.39 3.10 2.50
N THR A 39 -5.10 2.19 1.56
CA THR A 39 -3.79 1.53 1.44
C THR A 39 -2.68 2.55 1.17
N ALA A 40 -2.88 3.45 0.20
CA ALA A 40 -1.93 4.52 -0.08
C ALA A 40 -1.72 5.45 1.12
N THR A 41 -2.81 5.82 1.80
CA THR A 41 -2.78 6.68 2.99
C THR A 41 -1.99 6.03 4.13
N TYR A 42 -2.20 4.75 4.38
CA TYR A 42 -1.49 3.99 5.43
C TYR A 42 0.00 3.86 5.13
N TRP A 43 0.38 3.63 3.88
CA TRP A 43 1.79 3.64 3.47
C TRP A 43 2.44 5.00 3.73
N GLU A 44 1.75 6.07 3.34
CA GLU A 44 2.22 7.45 3.41
C GLU A 44 2.29 7.98 4.86
N ILE A 45 1.44 7.47 5.76
CA ILE A 45 1.58 7.64 7.21
C ILE A 45 2.84 6.91 7.72
N GLY A 46 3.05 5.67 7.28
CA GLY A 46 4.24 4.89 7.62
C GLY A 46 5.54 5.62 7.25
N ARG A 47 5.60 6.18 6.03
CA ARG A 47 6.73 6.99 5.55
C ARG A 47 7.04 8.15 6.48
N ARG A 48 6.04 8.96 6.83
CA ARG A 48 6.19 10.12 7.74
C ARG A 48 6.71 9.72 9.12
N ILE A 49 6.22 8.59 9.66
CA ILE A 49 6.70 8.08 10.95
C ILE A 49 8.19 7.72 10.85
N VAL A 50 8.59 7.00 9.81
CA VAL A 50 9.99 6.57 9.63
C VAL A 50 10.94 7.74 9.38
N GLU A 51 10.56 8.69 8.51
CA GLU A 51 11.37 9.89 8.25
C GLU A 51 11.57 10.72 9.51
N PHE A 52 10.51 10.90 10.31
CA PHE A 52 10.61 11.62 11.57
C PHE A 52 11.51 10.91 12.59
N GLU A 53 11.46 9.57 12.65
CA GLU A 53 12.34 8.79 13.52
C GLU A 53 13.81 8.83 13.08
N GLN A 54 14.08 8.89 11.77
CA GLN A 54 15.45 8.93 11.22
C GLN A 54 16.11 10.31 11.40
N GLY A 55 15.32 11.39 11.42
CA GLY A 55 15.80 12.76 11.59
C GLY A 55 16.04 13.20 13.05
N GLY A 56 15.87 12.33 14.05
CA GLY A 56 15.99 12.66 15.47
C GLY A 56 17.12 11.92 16.21
N GLU A 57 17.88 12.64 17.04
CA GLU A 57 18.90 12.07 17.93
C GLU A 57 18.27 11.46 19.20
N ALA A 58 17.78 10.22 19.13
CA ALA A 58 17.69 9.24 20.24
C ALA A 58 16.77 8.08 19.84
N LYS A 59 17.38 6.99 19.34
CA LYS A 59 16.66 5.82 18.81
C LYS A 59 15.91 5.05 19.91
N ALA A 60 14.74 4.51 19.54
CA ALA A 60 13.77 3.73 20.31
C ALA A 60 12.85 4.49 21.28
N ALA A 61 13.37 5.27 22.25
CA ALA A 61 12.51 5.95 23.23
C ALA A 61 11.65 7.05 22.58
N TYR A 62 12.22 7.79 21.63
CA TYR A 62 11.54 8.85 20.90
C TYR A 62 10.43 8.34 19.95
N GLY A 63 10.70 7.23 19.24
CA GLY A 63 9.71 6.60 18.35
C GLY A 63 8.52 6.00 19.11
N ALA A 64 8.77 5.40 20.28
CA ALA A 64 7.69 4.90 21.14
C ALA A 64 6.78 6.05 21.64
N GLN A 65 7.35 7.19 22.03
CA GLN A 65 6.59 8.37 22.41
C GLN A 65 5.81 8.99 21.24
N LEU A 66 6.38 8.99 20.03
CA LEU A 66 5.72 9.48 18.83
C LEU A 66 4.44 8.69 18.52
N ILE A 67 4.52 7.37 18.41
CA ILE A 67 3.37 6.51 18.12
C ILE A 67 2.28 6.66 19.19
N ASP A 68 2.70 6.80 20.45
CA ASP A 68 1.77 6.97 21.56
C ASP A 68 1.02 8.30 21.51
N ARG A 69 1.68 9.41 21.14
CA ARG A 69 1.04 10.71 20.93
C ARG A 69 0.14 10.70 19.70
N LEU A 70 0.65 10.22 18.57
CA LEU A 70 -0.11 10.11 17.32
C LEU A 70 -1.38 9.29 17.52
N SER A 71 -1.32 8.17 18.24
CA SER A 71 -2.52 7.38 18.50
C SER A 71 -3.56 8.16 19.29
N GLN A 72 -3.16 8.91 20.31
CA GLN A 72 -4.09 9.71 21.10
C GLN A 72 -4.72 10.82 20.27
N ASP A 73 -3.92 11.59 19.54
CA ASP A 73 -4.41 12.74 18.78
C ASP A 73 -5.27 12.32 17.59
N LEU A 74 -4.83 11.30 16.84
CA LEU A 74 -5.57 10.79 15.70
C LEU A 74 -6.82 10.02 16.12
N SER A 75 -6.80 9.27 17.22
CA SER A 75 -8.03 8.65 17.73
C SER A 75 -9.01 9.67 18.31
N ARG A 76 -8.56 10.78 18.89
CA ARG A 76 -9.46 11.87 19.29
C ARG A 76 -10.15 12.50 18.08
N ARG A 77 -9.42 12.71 16.99
CA ARG A 77 -9.94 13.37 15.78
C ARG A 77 -10.76 12.46 14.89
N TYR A 78 -10.27 11.25 14.62
CA TYR A 78 -10.80 10.33 13.61
C TYR A 78 -11.40 9.04 14.19
N LYS A 79 -11.30 8.84 15.50
CA LYS A 79 -11.84 7.68 16.22
C LYS A 79 -11.13 6.37 15.86
N ARG A 80 -11.75 5.55 15.00
CA ARG A 80 -11.29 4.18 14.68
C ARG A 80 -10.19 4.24 13.62
N GLY A 81 -9.33 3.22 13.60
CA GLY A 81 -8.27 3.07 12.60
C GLY A 81 -6.89 3.57 13.04
N PHE A 82 -6.79 4.39 14.10
CA PHE A 82 -5.54 5.04 14.54
C PHE A 82 -5.05 4.59 15.92
N SER A 83 -5.23 3.31 16.24
CA SER A 83 -4.64 2.74 17.46
C SER A 83 -3.11 2.71 17.36
N LYS A 84 -2.42 2.65 18.50
CA LYS A 84 -0.95 2.45 18.57
C LYS A 84 -0.51 1.25 17.71
N GLN A 85 -1.28 0.16 17.76
CA GLN A 85 -0.99 -1.05 17.01
C GLN A 85 -1.12 -0.85 15.50
N ASN A 86 -2.14 -0.10 15.05
CA ASN A 86 -2.30 0.20 13.63
C ASN A 86 -1.18 1.12 13.12
N LEU A 87 -0.79 2.13 13.90
CA LEU A 87 0.32 3.02 13.53
C LEU A 87 1.67 2.27 13.45
N ARG A 88 1.92 1.32 14.35
CA ARG A 88 3.09 0.42 14.23
C ARG A 88 3.05 -0.41 12.95
N GLN A 89 1.88 -0.94 12.59
CA GLN A 89 1.72 -1.68 11.34
C GLN A 89 1.94 -0.80 10.11
N MET A 90 1.43 0.44 10.09
CA MET A 90 1.68 1.40 9.01
C MET A 90 3.17 1.70 8.85
N ARG A 91 3.89 1.90 9.96
CA ARG A 91 5.35 2.07 9.98
C ARG A 91 6.07 0.85 9.38
N VAL A 92 5.71 -0.36 9.82
CA VAL A 92 6.29 -1.61 9.30
C VAL A 92 5.97 -1.80 7.83
N PHE A 93 4.74 -1.46 7.41
CA PHE A 93 4.30 -1.55 6.01
C PHE A 93 5.20 -0.70 5.11
N TYR A 94 5.48 0.56 5.48
CA TYR A 94 6.41 1.38 4.72
C TYR A 94 7.82 0.77 4.66
N LEU A 95 8.38 0.34 5.80
CA LEU A 95 9.73 -0.25 5.86
C LEU A 95 9.85 -1.51 5.01
N TYR A 96 8.82 -2.35 4.99
CA TYR A 96 8.83 -3.61 4.22
C TYR A 96 8.87 -3.36 2.72
N PHE A 97 8.13 -2.36 2.21
CA PHE A 97 8.11 -2.04 0.78
C PHE A 97 9.29 -1.17 0.34
N GLN A 98 9.85 -0.35 1.24
CA GLN A 98 11.15 0.30 1.02
C GLN A 98 12.25 -0.74 0.77
N TYR A 99 12.22 -1.87 1.49
CA TYR A 99 13.17 -2.97 1.30
C TYR A 99 12.99 -3.70 -0.05
N ILE A 100 11.79 -3.70 -0.62
CA ILE A 100 11.50 -4.35 -1.91
C ILE A 100 11.86 -3.44 -3.10
N GLU A 101 11.64 -2.13 -3.00
CA GLU A 101 11.97 -1.17 -4.07
C GLU A 101 13.47 -0.90 -4.21
N ILE A 102 14.26 -1.09 -3.15
CA ILE A 102 15.72 -0.87 -3.15
C ILE A 102 16.44 -2.21 -3.34
N HIS A 103 16.37 -2.80 -4.53
CA HIS A 103 17.45 -3.68 -5.03
C HIS A 103 17.44 -3.67 -6.57
N GLN A 104 18.44 -3.04 -7.17
CA GLN A 104 18.98 -3.60 -8.40
C GLN A 104 19.36 -5.06 -8.09
N THR A 105 19.13 -5.98 -9.03
CA THR A 105 19.72 -7.31 -8.91
C THR A 105 21.23 -7.17 -8.70
N VAL A 106 21.88 -8.07 -7.96
CA VAL A 106 23.33 -8.02 -7.69
C VAL A 106 24.15 -7.91 -9.00
N SER A 107 23.58 -8.35 -10.13
CA SER A 107 24.11 -8.15 -11.48
C SER A 107 24.31 -6.68 -11.90
N GLY A 108 23.49 -5.75 -11.39
CA GLY A 108 23.60 -4.30 -11.61
C GLY A 108 24.69 -3.62 -10.77
N GLU A 109 25.17 -4.28 -9.69
CA GLU A 109 26.24 -3.77 -8.82
C GLU A 109 27.61 -4.42 -9.07
N PHE A 110 27.70 -5.40 -9.99
CA PHE A 110 28.98 -6.04 -10.31
C PHE A 110 29.90 -5.08 -11.09
N LYS A 111 30.66 -4.25 -10.37
CA LYS A 111 31.86 -3.60 -10.93
C LYS A 111 32.88 -4.70 -11.22
N GLN A 112 33.04 -5.05 -12.49
CA GLN A 112 34.20 -5.78 -13.00
C GLN A 112 35.47 -5.04 -12.57
N GLN A 113 36.10 -5.47 -11.48
CA GLN A 113 37.40 -4.96 -11.06
C GLN A 113 38.45 -5.98 -11.48
N GLY A 114 39.10 -5.70 -12.60
CA GLY A 114 40.22 -6.51 -13.08
C GLY A 114 40.52 -6.25 -14.54
N ASN A 115 41.49 -5.36 -14.79
CA ASN A 115 42.13 -5.16 -16.09
C ASN A 115 42.60 -6.52 -16.65
N TRP A 116 41.95 -7.01 -17.69
CA TRP A 116 42.59 -7.94 -18.63
C TRP A 116 43.18 -7.11 -19.76
N GLN A 117 44.44 -6.68 -19.60
CA GLN A 117 45.20 -6.27 -20.77
C GLN A 117 45.43 -7.51 -21.64
N THR A 118 44.99 -7.43 -22.89
CA THR A 118 45.30 -8.42 -23.92
C THR A 118 46.81 -8.38 -24.17
N LEU A 119 47.55 -9.38 -23.69
CA LEU A 119 48.93 -9.63 -24.11
C LEU A 119 48.91 -10.14 -25.54
N SER A 120 48.81 -9.23 -26.51
CA SER A 120 49.21 -9.50 -27.88
C SER A 120 50.44 -8.65 -28.19
N ALA A 121 51.47 -9.33 -28.72
CA ALA A 121 52.74 -8.82 -29.22
C ALA A 121 53.89 -8.74 -28.22
N GLU A 122 54.50 -9.90 -27.91
CA GLU A 122 55.97 -9.99 -27.82
C GLU A 122 56.42 -11.45 -28.01
N SER A 123 56.64 -11.84 -29.26
CA SER A 123 57.47 -13.01 -29.59
C SER A 123 58.03 -12.86 -31.00
N LEU A 124 58.91 -11.88 -31.18
CA LEU A 124 59.90 -11.85 -32.24
C LEU A 124 61.22 -11.36 -31.65
N LYS A 125 62.05 -12.31 -31.21
CA LYS A 125 63.51 -12.29 -31.28
C LYS A 125 64.03 -13.71 -31.17
#